data_AF-A0A529PCT0-F1
#
_entry.id   AF-A0A529PCT0-F1
#
_cell.length_a   1.000
_cell.length_b   1.000
_cell.length_c   1.000
_cell.angle_alpha   90.00
_cell.angle_beta   90.00
_cell.angle_gamma   90.00
#
_symmetry.space_group_name_H-M   'P 1'
#
loop_
_entity.id
_entity.type
_entity.pdbx_description
1 polymer ?
#
loop_
_entity_poly.entity_id
_entity_poly.type
_entity_poly.pdbx_seq_one_letter_code
_entity_poly.pdbx_strand_id
1 'polypeptide(L)'
;SQRHWHSHEDELVYVLEGELTLVEDGRETLLRAGDSAAFAKNSGNGHHMINRSSATARYLEVGSRNPEDVITCSDIDMMSPSSDGRFLHKDGRPYPGQG
;
A
#
# COMPACT_ATOMS: atom_id res chain seq x y z
N SER A 1 -2.44 6.50 -3.57
CA SER A 1 -2.20 5.05 -3.59
C SER A 1 -3.53 4.32 -3.48
N GLN A 2 -3.71 3.20 -4.18
CA GLN A 2 -4.85 2.30 -3.93
C GLN A 2 -4.62 1.54 -2.63
N ARG A 3 -5.69 1.18 -1.92
CA ARG A 3 -5.56 0.37 -0.70
C ARG A 3 -5.08 -1.03 -1.08
N HIS A 4 -3.94 -1.46 -0.56
CA HIS A 4 -3.27 -2.68 -1.02
C HIS A 4 -2.53 -3.40 0.10
N TRP A 5 -2.21 -4.66 -0.13
CA TRP A 5 -1.34 -5.46 0.73
C TRP A 5 -0.33 -6.24 -0.10
N HIS A 6 0.78 -6.58 0.54
CA HIS A 6 1.89 -7.33 -0.05
C HIS A 6 1.87 -8.79 0.40
N SER A 7 2.06 -9.71 -0.53
CA SER A 7 2.11 -11.15 -0.24
C SER A 7 3.41 -11.63 0.41
N HIS A 8 4.55 -10.99 0.10
CA HIS A 8 5.88 -11.46 0.49
C HIS A 8 6.76 -10.39 1.13
N GLU A 9 6.34 -9.13 1.09
CA GLU A 9 7.08 -8.01 1.69
C GLU A 9 6.39 -7.48 2.94
N ASP A 10 7.17 -7.37 4.03
CA ASP A 10 6.78 -6.50 5.13
C ASP A 10 7.05 -5.04 4.71
N GLU A 11 6.21 -4.13 5.19
CA GLU A 11 6.33 -2.70 4.92
C GLU A 11 6.20 -1.90 6.23
N LEU A 12 6.94 -0.80 6.33
CA LEU A 12 6.92 0.12 7.47
C LEU A 12 6.80 1.55 6.98
N VAL A 13 5.87 2.29 7.58
CA VAL A 13 5.73 3.74 7.43
C VAL A 13 6.16 4.45 8.69
N TYR A 14 6.90 5.55 8.55
CA TYR A 14 7.23 6.49 9.62
C TYR A 14 6.95 7.93 9.19
N VAL A 15 6.05 8.62 9.89
CA VAL A 15 5.63 9.98 9.52
C VAL A 15 6.68 10.99 10.01
N LEU A 16 7.21 11.77 9.08
CA LEU A 16 8.22 12.80 9.34
C LEU A 16 7.60 14.16 9.63
N GLU A 17 6.50 14.49 8.95
CA GLU A 17 5.89 15.83 8.97
C GLU A 17 4.40 15.74 8.61
N GLY A 18 3.58 16.60 9.20
CA GLY A 18 2.15 16.68 8.93
C GLY A 18 1.35 15.53 9.56
N GLU A 19 0.17 15.26 8.99
CA GLU A 19 -0.71 14.19 9.43
C GLU A 19 -1.31 13.43 8.23
N LEU A 20 -1.52 12.12 8.42
CA LEU A 20 -2.08 11.22 7.43
C LEU A 20 -3.16 10.37 8.09
N THR A 21 -4.29 10.18 7.42
CA THR A 21 -5.21 9.11 7.79
C THR A 21 -4.74 7.82 7.13
N LEU A 22 -4.26 6.86 7.92
CA LEU A 22 -4.11 5.47 7.52
C LEU A 22 -5.50 4.82 7.49
N VAL A 23 -5.86 4.23 6.35
CA VAL A 23 -7.09 3.45 6.20
C VAL A 23 -6.72 1.98 5.98
N GLU A 24 -7.28 1.13 6.81
CA GLU A 24 -7.14 -0.33 6.83
C GLU A 24 -8.53 -0.98 6.80
N ASP A 25 -8.60 -2.30 6.87
CA ASP A 25 -9.88 -3.03 6.96
C ASP A 25 -10.72 -2.56 8.15
N GLY A 26 -11.83 -1.88 7.84
CA GLY A 26 -12.81 -1.44 8.83
C GLY A 26 -12.31 -0.38 9.81
N ARG A 27 -11.13 0.21 9.59
CA ARG A 27 -10.51 1.17 10.52
C ARG A 27 -9.82 2.32 9.81
N GLU A 28 -9.98 3.51 10.36
CA GLU A 28 -9.14 4.67 10.07
C GLU A 28 -8.34 5.05 11.31
N THR A 29 -7.05 5.34 11.14
CA THR A 29 -6.14 5.79 12.20
C THR A 29 -5.44 7.07 11.74
N LEU A 30 -5.50 8.12 12.56
CA LEU A 30 -4.75 9.35 12.29
C LEU A 30 -3.31 9.18 12.79
N LEU A 31 -2.37 9.28 11.87
CA LEU A 31 -0.92 9.29 12.14
C LEU A 31 -0.38 10.71 12.04
N ARG A 32 0.50 11.09 12.96
CA ARG A 32 1.20 12.38 13.01
C ARG A 32 2.70 12.19 12.98
N ALA A 33 3.44 13.28 12.77
CA ALA A 33 4.90 13.28 12.84
C ALA A 33 5.40 12.56 14.12
N GLY A 34 6.23 11.53 13.92
CA GLY A 34 6.74 10.65 14.97
C GLY A 34 6.03 9.29 15.06
N ASP A 35 4.84 9.14 14.50
CA ASP A 35 4.10 7.88 14.49
C ASP A 35 4.63 6.92 13.42
N SER A 36 4.47 5.62 13.69
CA SER A 36 4.77 4.53 12.76
C SER A 36 3.59 3.59 12.57
N ALA A 37 3.54 2.97 11.40
CA ALA A 37 2.63 1.87 11.09
C ALA A 37 3.40 0.78 10.36
N ALA A 38 3.19 -0.48 10.73
CA ALA A 38 3.85 -1.63 10.12
C ALA A 38 2.80 -2.59 9.54
N PHE A 39 3.09 -3.10 8.36
CA PHE A 39 2.20 -3.94 7.58
C PHE A 39 2.91 -5.27 7.35
N ALA A 40 2.42 -6.32 8.03
CA ALA A 40 2.96 -7.65 7.87
C ALA A 40 2.58 -8.23 6.50
N LYS A 41 3.54 -8.87 5.85
CA LYS A 41 3.30 -9.61 4.61
C LYS A 41 2.22 -10.66 4.76
N ASN A 42 1.51 -10.92 3.67
CA ASN A 42 0.46 -11.92 3.59
C ASN A 42 -0.67 -11.76 4.62
N SER A 43 -0.87 -10.56 5.16
CA SER A 43 -1.93 -10.31 6.14
C SER A 43 -3.32 -10.23 5.51
N GLY A 44 -3.40 -9.88 4.22
CA GLY A 44 -4.66 -9.61 3.51
C GLY A 44 -5.33 -8.28 3.89
N ASN A 45 -4.85 -7.61 4.95
CA ASN A 45 -5.35 -6.31 5.38
C ASN A 45 -4.68 -5.22 4.55
N GLY A 46 -5.43 -4.65 3.61
CA GLY A 46 -4.89 -3.62 2.74
C GLY A 46 -4.87 -2.24 3.38
N HIS A 47 -3.80 -1.49 3.15
CA HIS A 47 -3.59 -0.15 3.68
C HIS A 47 -3.39 0.91 2.58
N HIS A 48 -3.72 2.16 2.89
CA HIS A 48 -3.22 3.34 2.20
C HIS A 48 -3.29 4.57 3.11
N MET A 49 -2.72 5.69 2.65
CA MET A 49 -2.60 6.93 3.39
C MET A 49 -3.34 8.02 2.63
N ILE A 50 -4.19 8.77 3.34
CA ILE A 50 -4.91 9.92 2.80
C ILE A 50 -4.49 11.16 3.59
N ASN A 51 -3.94 12.15 2.89
CA ASN A 51 -3.79 13.48 3.45
C ASN A 51 -5.10 14.27 3.24
N ARG A 52 -5.86 14.49 4.31
CA ARG A 52 -7.09 15.28 4.30
C ARG A 52 -6.87 16.74 4.75
N SER A 53 -5.65 17.07 5.15
CA SER A 53 -5.29 18.41 5.59
C SER A 53 -4.96 19.32 4.40
N SER A 54 -4.86 20.62 4.64
CA SER A 54 -4.37 21.59 3.66
C SER A 54 -2.84 21.74 3.64
N ALA A 55 -2.13 21.02 4.51
CA ALA A 55 -0.68 21.08 4.62
C ALA A 55 -0.03 19.83 4.00
N THR A 56 1.22 19.97 3.54
CA THR A 56 1.99 18.82 3.07
C THR A 56 2.30 17.87 4.23
N ALA A 57 2.12 16.56 3.99
CA ALA A 57 2.60 15.51 4.87
C ALA A 57 3.77 14.78 4.21
N ARG A 58 4.75 14.36 5.00
CA ARG A 58 5.92 13.61 4.54
C ARG A 58 6.14 12.41 5.44
N TYR A 59 6.45 11.27 4.84
CA TYR A 59 6.73 10.04 5.57
C TYR A 59 7.83 9.25 4.85
N LEU A 60 8.48 8.37 5.59
CA LEU A 60 9.36 7.34 5.05
C LEU A 60 8.56 6.05 4.89
N GLU A 61 8.73 5.40 3.75
CA GLU A 61 8.20 4.07 3.48
C GLU A 61 9.40 3.13 3.30
N VAL A 62 9.38 2.02 4.02
CA VAL A 62 10.46 1.03 4.05
C VAL A 62 9.83 -0.32 3.77
N GLY A 63 10.06 -0.83 2.57
CA GLY A 63 9.74 -2.19 2.18
C GLY A 63 11.01 -2.99 1.91
N SER A 64 10.87 -4.32 1.93
CA SER A 64 11.89 -5.21 1.37
C SER A 64 11.81 -5.20 -0.17
N ARG A 65 12.58 -6.06 -0.85
CA ARG A 65 12.49 -6.23 -2.31
C ARG A 65 12.49 -7.71 -2.62
N ASN A 66 11.31 -8.26 -2.89
CA ASN A 66 11.08 -9.66 -3.17
C ASN A 66 10.48 -9.83 -4.58
N PRO A 67 11.20 -10.47 -5.53
CA PRO A 67 10.69 -10.74 -6.86
C PRO A 67 9.42 -11.60 -6.93
N GLU A 68 9.15 -12.38 -5.87
CA GLU A 68 7.95 -13.23 -5.77
C GLU A 68 6.72 -12.48 -5.22
N ASP A 69 6.88 -11.20 -4.85
CA ASP A 69 5.79 -10.44 -4.29
C ASP A 69 4.70 -10.10 -5.31
N VAL A 70 3.47 -10.04 -4.82
CA VAL A 70 2.27 -9.65 -5.52
C VAL A 70 1.55 -8.62 -4.67
N ILE A 71 1.43 -7.42 -5.21
CA ILE A 71 0.66 -6.33 -4.62
C ILE A 71 -0.80 -6.52 -5.01
N THR A 72 -1.69 -6.69 -4.04
CA THR A 72 -3.13 -6.86 -4.32
C THR A 72 -3.90 -5.66 -3.82
N CYS A 73 -4.65 -4.99 -4.72
CA CYS A 73 -5.53 -3.89 -4.33
C CYS A 73 -6.81 -4.45 -3.68
N SER A 74 -7.17 -4.00 -2.48
CA SER A 74 -8.34 -4.50 -1.76
C SER A 74 -9.65 -4.08 -2.40
N ASP A 75 -9.77 -2.82 -2.83
CA ASP A 75 -11.04 -2.20 -3.21
C ASP A 75 -11.37 -2.28 -4.70
N ILE A 76 -10.43 -2.72 -5.54
CA ILE A 76 -10.60 -2.83 -6.99
C ILE A 76 -10.06 -4.17 -7.48
N ASP A 77 -10.49 -4.59 -8.68
CA ASP A 77 -10.03 -5.84 -9.31
C ASP A 77 -8.63 -5.72 -9.91
N MET A 78 -7.64 -5.33 -9.10
CA MET A 78 -6.27 -5.09 -9.55
C MET A 78 -5.25 -5.78 -8.66
N MET A 79 -4.22 -6.36 -9.29
CA MET A 79 -2.99 -6.81 -8.67
C MET A 79 -1.78 -6.49 -9.55
N SER A 80 -0.58 -6.51 -8.97
CA SER A 80 0.68 -6.30 -9.69
C SER A 80 1.76 -7.24 -9.14
N PRO A 81 2.31 -8.16 -9.95
CA PRO A 81 3.50 -8.93 -9.58
C PRO A 81 4.75 -8.04 -9.58
N SER A 82 5.54 -8.07 -8.52
CA SER A 82 6.79 -7.31 -8.39
C SER A 82 7.86 -7.73 -9.41
N SER A 83 7.75 -8.92 -9.99
CA SER A 83 8.68 -9.45 -10.99
C SER A 83 8.71 -8.66 -12.30
N ASP A 84 7.58 -8.06 -12.70
CA ASP A 84 7.47 -7.31 -13.95
C ASP A 84 6.62 -6.03 -13.85
N GLY A 85 5.97 -5.77 -12.72
CA GLY A 85 5.22 -4.55 -12.41
C GLY A 85 3.96 -4.35 -13.24
N ARG A 86 3.50 -5.36 -13.99
CA ARG A 86 2.28 -5.26 -14.82
C ARG A 86 1.03 -5.17 -13.96
N PHE A 87 0.05 -4.39 -14.42
CA PHE A 87 -1.27 -4.37 -13.80
C PHE A 87 -2.15 -5.45 -14.42
N LEU A 88 -2.60 -6.36 -13.57
CA LEU A 88 -3.48 -7.48 -13.92
C LEU A 88 -4.80 -7.36 -13.15
N HIS A 89 -5.85 -7.91 -13.73
CA HIS A 89 -7.03 -8.36 -13.00
C HIS A 89 -6.61 -9.42 -11.95
N LYS A 90 -7.40 -9.61 -10.89
CA LYS A 90 -7.08 -10.60 -9.83
C LYS A 90 -7.12 -12.04 -10.32
N ASP A 91 -7.70 -12.29 -11.50
CA ASP A 91 -7.67 -13.59 -12.18
C ASP A 91 -6.45 -13.77 -13.11
N GLY A 92 -5.54 -12.79 -13.16
CA GLY A 92 -4.31 -12.84 -13.94
C GLY A 92 -4.42 -12.29 -15.36
N ARG A 93 -5.62 -11.89 -15.83
CA ARG A 93 -5.75 -11.24 -17.15
C ARG A 93 -5.15 -9.83 -17.15
N PRO A 94 -4.45 -9.39 -18.20
CA PRO A 94 -3.90 -8.04 -18.25
C PRO A 94 -4.98 -6.98 -18.44
N TYR A 95 -4.75 -5.78 -17.88
CA TYR A 95 -5.55 -4.60 -18.23
C TYR A 95 -5.22 -4.10 -19.66
N PRO A 96 -6.17 -3.47 -20.38
CA PRO A 96 -5.93 -2.95 -21.73
C PRO A 96 -4.77 -1.95 -21.78
N GLY A 97 -4.00 -1.96 -22.88
CA GLY A 97 -2.91 -1.00 -23.11
C GLY A 97 -1.58 -1.34 -22.44
N GLN A 98 -1.46 -2.52 -21.82
CA GLN A 98 -0.19 -3.08 -21.35
C GLN A 98 0.36 -4.07 -22.38
N GLY A 99 1.05 -3.54 -23.40
CA GLY A 99 1.69 -4.31 -24.48
C GLY A 99 2.93 -3.61 -24.99
#